data_AF-A0A7J9R2S7-F1
#
_entry.id   AF-A0A7J9R2S7-F1
#
_cell.length_a   1.000
_cell.length_b   1.000
_cell.length_c   1.000
_cell.angle_alpha   90.00
_cell.angle_beta   90.00
_cell.angle_gamma   90.00
#
_symmetry.space_group_name_H-M   'P 1'
#
loop_
_entity.id
_entity.type
_entity.pdbx_description
1 polymer ?
#
loop_
_entity_poly.entity_id
_entity_poly.type
_entity_poly.pdbx_seq_one_letter_code
_entity_poly.pdbx_strand_id
1 'polypeptide(L)'
;MGTEINTTASSIEPLFRQFLNNVMNTQPKIDPELIVKILLFELNLKRFVGPDIPHVNLYVYYKDGTDLHKKQEEGRDKYPIEITQSRWGDGVIFSGLMGIRHVETICSDPDIVRVTGKATPQHN
;
A
#
# COMPACT_ATOMS: atom_id res chain seq x y z
N MET A 1 52.10 19.70 0.21
CA MET A 1 51.18 18.78 -0.48
C MET A 1 50.36 18.08 0.58
N GLY A 2 49.14 18.55 0.82
CA GLY A 2 48.20 17.93 1.76
C GLY A 2 47.27 17.02 0.99
N THR A 3 47.21 15.74 1.37
CA THR A 3 46.34 14.72 0.80
C THR A 3 44.87 15.07 1.04
N GLU A 4 44.10 15.28 -0.02
CA GLU A 4 42.64 15.35 0.03
C GLU A 4 42.07 13.97 0.40
N ILE A 5 41.33 13.91 1.51
CA ILE A 5 40.57 12.73 1.89
C ILE A 5 39.28 12.77 1.07
N ASN A 6 39.26 12.03 -0.05
CA ASN A 6 38.04 11.78 -0.80
C ASN A 6 37.11 10.85 0.01
N THR A 7 36.30 11.43 0.87
CA THR A 7 35.18 10.74 1.52
C THR A 7 33.97 10.85 0.59
N THR A 8 33.90 9.94 -0.40
CA THR A 8 32.65 9.69 -1.11
C THR A 8 31.68 9.06 -0.12
N ALA A 9 30.92 9.88 0.59
CA ALA A 9 29.78 9.41 1.37
C ALA A 9 28.87 8.61 0.43
N SER A 10 28.70 7.32 0.72
CA SER A 10 27.78 6.48 -0.04
C SER A 10 26.36 7.02 0.12
N SER A 11 25.81 7.61 -0.94
CA SER A 11 24.44 8.11 -0.93
C SER A 11 23.46 6.93 -0.89
N ILE A 12 22.44 7.03 -0.04
CA ILE A 12 21.34 6.06 0.02
C ILE A 12 20.35 6.24 -1.14
N GLU A 13 20.39 7.38 -1.84
CA GLU A 13 19.43 7.74 -2.88
C GLU A 13 19.38 6.72 -4.03
N PRO A 14 20.51 6.24 -4.63
CA PRO A 14 20.46 5.27 -5.71
C PRO A 14 19.85 3.94 -5.26
N LEU A 15 20.12 3.52 -4.02
CA LEU A 15 19.55 2.29 -3.44
C LEU A 15 18.04 2.42 -3.25
N PHE A 16 17.57 3.58 -2.76
CA PHE A 16 16.14 3.86 -2.65
C PHE A 16 15.45 3.89 -4.02
N ARG A 17 16.06 4.52 -5.02
CA ARG A 17 15.52 4.55 -6.39
C ARG A 17 15.41 3.16 -6.99
N GLN A 18 16.45 2.32 -6.81
CA GLN A 18 16.41 0.93 -7.27
C GLN A 18 15.28 0.14 -6.60
N PHE A 19 15.15 0.27 -5.28
CA PHE A 19 14.06 -0.35 -4.53
C PHE A 19 12.68 0.12 -5.03
N LEU A 20 12.47 1.43 -5.17
CA LEU A 20 11.20 2.00 -5.60
C LEU A 20 10.84 1.54 -7.03
N ASN A 21 11.82 1.49 -7.94
CA ASN A 21 11.62 0.97 -9.28
C ASN A 21 11.16 -0.50 -9.26
N ASN A 22 11.76 -1.34 -8.41
CA ASN A 22 11.35 -2.74 -8.26
C ASN A 22 9.92 -2.86 -7.72
N VAL A 23 9.53 -2.00 -6.76
CA VAL A 23 8.17 -1.94 -6.22
C VAL A 23 7.17 -1.58 -7.33
N MET A 24 7.43 -0.51 -8.08
CA MET A 24 6.56 -0.05 -9.17
C MET A 24 6.40 -1.12 -10.27
N ASN A 25 7.47 -1.84 -10.60
CA ASN A 25 7.41 -2.88 -11.62
C ASN A 25 6.65 -4.13 -11.15
N THR A 26 6.69 -4.44 -9.85
CA THR A 26 6.05 -5.63 -9.27
C THR A 26 4.56 -5.40 -9.01
N GLN A 27 4.19 -4.20 -8.53
CA GLN A 27 2.81 -3.84 -8.19
C GLN A 27 2.38 -2.57 -8.94
N PRO A 28 2.28 -2.59 -10.28
CA PRO A 28 2.11 -1.37 -11.09
C PRO A 28 0.77 -0.66 -10.89
N LYS A 29 -0.22 -1.33 -10.31
CA LYS A 29 -1.54 -0.76 -10.04
C LYS A 29 -1.59 0.01 -8.72
N ILE A 30 -0.66 -0.22 -7.81
CA ILE A 30 -0.69 0.32 -6.46
C ILE A 30 0.26 1.50 -6.37
N ASP A 31 -0.20 2.58 -5.73
CA ASP A 31 0.64 3.72 -5.38
C ASP A 31 1.90 3.24 -4.62
N PRO A 32 3.11 3.43 -5.17
CA PRO A 32 4.33 2.92 -4.57
C PRO A 32 4.61 3.58 -3.22
N GLU A 33 4.19 4.84 -3.01
CA GLU A 33 4.34 5.51 -1.72
C GLU A 33 3.51 4.80 -0.64
N LEU A 34 2.30 4.34 -0.99
CA LEU A 34 1.45 3.57 -0.08
C LEU A 34 2.11 2.25 0.31
N ILE A 35 2.66 1.50 -0.66
CA ILE A 35 3.39 0.25 -0.38
C ILE A 35 4.52 0.48 0.61
N VAL A 36 5.35 1.51 0.35
CA VAL A 36 6.50 1.83 1.20
C VAL A 36 6.05 2.19 2.62
N LYS A 37 4.97 2.97 2.77
CA LYS A 37 4.42 3.33 4.08
C LYS A 37 3.93 2.10 4.85
N ILE A 38 3.18 1.20 4.21
CA ILE A 38 2.67 -0.01 4.84
C ILE A 38 3.84 -0.87 5.34
N LEU A 39 4.82 -1.15 4.47
CA LEU A 39 6.02 -1.93 4.81
C LEU A 39 6.81 -1.31 5.97
N LEU A 40 6.94 0.02 5.97
CA LEU A 40 7.64 0.73 7.04
C LEU A 40 6.89 0.62 8.38
N PHE A 41 5.55 0.73 8.38
CA PHE A 41 4.76 0.55 9.58
C PHE A 41 4.77 -0.88 10.09
N GLU A 42 4.67 -1.88 9.21
CA GLU A 42 4.82 -3.30 9.59
C GLU A 42 6.18 -3.56 10.26
N LEU A 43 7.26 -3.02 9.69
CA LEU A 43 8.60 -3.16 10.25
C LEU A 43 8.70 -2.50 11.63
N ASN A 44 8.14 -1.30 11.79
CA ASN A 44 8.20 -0.56 13.05
C ASN A 44 7.34 -1.18 14.14
N LEU A 45 6.09 -1.54 13.86
CA LEU A 45 5.17 -2.17 14.82
C LEU A 45 5.77 -3.48 15.36
N LYS A 46 6.31 -4.32 14.46
CA LYS A 46 7.00 -5.56 14.84
C LYS A 46 8.22 -5.35 15.73
N ARG A 47 8.96 -4.25 15.53
CA ARG A 47 10.19 -3.96 16.29
C ARG A 47 9.93 -3.34 17.66
N PHE A 48 8.89 -2.53 17.80
CA PHE A 48 8.71 -1.65 18.96
C PHE A 48 7.43 -1.88 19.77
N VAL A 49 6.40 -2.50 19.21
CA VAL A 49 5.08 -2.64 19.85
C VAL A 49 4.69 -4.11 20.06
N GLY A 50 4.86 -4.95 19.04
CA GLY A 50 4.41 -6.35 19.07
C GLY A 50 3.95 -6.84 17.69
N PRO A 51 3.18 -7.94 17.58
CA PRO A 51 2.67 -8.45 16.30
C PRO A 51 1.53 -7.61 15.69
N ASP A 52 1.54 -6.29 15.92
CA ASP A 52 0.53 -5.38 15.39
C ASP A 52 0.72 -5.12 13.89
N ILE A 53 -0.38 -4.79 13.22
CA ILE A 53 -0.45 -4.48 11.79
C ILE A 53 -1.03 -3.08 11.58
N PRO A 54 -0.63 -2.35 10.53
CA PRO A 54 -1.09 -0.98 10.34
C PRO A 54 -2.59 -0.93 10.01
N HIS A 55 -3.20 0.20 10.31
CA HIS A 55 -4.51 0.54 9.76
C HIS A 55 -4.31 1.13 8.35
N VAL A 56 -5.04 0.62 7.37
CA VAL A 56 -4.93 1.04 5.97
C VAL A 56 -6.32 1.32 5.40
N ASN A 57 -6.41 2.45 4.71
CA ASN A 57 -7.55 2.83 3.89
C ASN A 57 -7.13 2.77 2.43
N LEU A 58 -7.53 1.71 1.72
CA LEU A 58 -7.33 1.58 0.28
C LEU A 58 -8.50 2.22 -0.45
N TYR A 59 -8.18 3.02 -1.45
CA TYR A 59 -9.12 3.46 -2.47
C TYR A 59 -8.82 2.71 -3.75
N VAL A 60 -9.76 1.88 -4.18
CA VAL A 60 -9.63 0.98 -5.31
C VAL A 60 -10.48 1.47 -6.46
N TYR A 61 -9.82 1.83 -7.57
CA TYR A 61 -10.45 2.24 -8.82
C TYR A 61 -10.57 1.03 -9.73
N TYR A 62 -11.77 0.84 -10.28
CA TYR A 62 -12.10 -0.26 -11.20
C TYR A 62 -12.20 0.24 -12.64
N LYS A 63 -12.17 -0.70 -13.59
CA LYS A 63 -12.46 -0.42 -15.01
C LYS A 63 -13.87 0.17 -15.17
N ASP A 64 -14.05 1.01 -16.18
CA ASP A 64 -15.36 1.52 -16.57
C ASP A 64 -16.35 0.38 -16.84
N GLY A 65 -17.60 0.55 -16.41
CA GLY A 65 -18.66 -0.45 -16.54
C GLY A 65 -18.60 -1.58 -15.51
N THR A 66 -17.60 -1.60 -14.60
CA THR A 66 -17.60 -2.54 -13.47
C THR A 66 -18.74 -2.23 -12.51
N ASP A 67 -19.50 -3.26 -12.11
CA ASP A 67 -20.52 -3.14 -11.08
C ASP A 67 -19.86 -2.97 -9.70
N LEU A 68 -19.75 -1.71 -9.25
CA LEU A 68 -19.12 -1.37 -7.97
C LEU A 68 -19.87 -1.91 -6.76
N HIS A 69 -21.20 -2.04 -6.84
CA HIS A 69 -21.99 -2.60 -5.76
C HIS A 69 -21.68 -4.09 -5.60
N LYS A 70 -21.62 -4.82 -6.71
CA LYS A 70 -21.18 -6.22 -6.70
C LYS A 70 -19.77 -6.37 -6.14
N LYS A 71 -18.81 -5.53 -6.55
CA LYS A 71 -17.43 -5.56 -6.02
C LYS A 71 -17.36 -5.27 -4.51
N GLN A 72 -18.20 -4.36 -4.03
CA GLN A 72 -18.33 -4.08 -2.60
C GLN A 72 -18.82 -5.32 -1.83
N GLU A 73 -19.89 -5.97 -2.30
CA GLU A 73 -20.44 -7.16 -1.64
C GLU A 73 -19.48 -8.35 -1.70
N GLU A 74 -18.86 -8.63 -2.86
CA GLU A 74 -17.80 -9.64 -2.99
C GLU A 74 -16.64 -9.38 -2.02
N GLY A 75 -16.28 -8.11 -1.83
CA GLY A 75 -15.29 -7.71 -0.85
C GLY A 75 -15.72 -8.02 0.59
N ARG A 76 -16.96 -7.67 0.96
CA ARG A 76 -17.52 -7.89 2.31
C ARG A 76 -17.59 -9.37 2.68
N ASP A 77 -17.91 -10.22 1.71
CA ASP A 77 -17.96 -11.66 1.90
C ASP A 77 -16.57 -12.27 2.11
N LYS A 78 -15.53 -11.66 1.52
CA LYS A 78 -14.18 -12.22 1.47
C LYS A 78 -13.25 -11.72 2.57
N TYR A 79 -13.43 -10.48 3.01
CA TYR A 79 -12.48 -9.83 3.92
C TYR A 79 -13.18 -9.32 5.19
N PRO A 80 -12.66 -9.63 6.39
CA PRO A 80 -13.24 -9.19 7.66
C PRO A 80 -12.83 -7.75 7.99
N ILE A 81 -13.10 -6.81 7.08
CA ILE A 81 -12.76 -5.38 7.17
C ILE A 81 -13.93 -4.53 6.68
N GLU A 82 -13.88 -3.23 6.94
CA GLU A 82 -14.90 -2.31 6.45
C GLU A 82 -14.74 -2.08 4.95
N ILE A 83 -15.84 -2.26 4.19
CA ILE A 83 -15.85 -2.06 2.74
C ILE A 83 -17.06 -1.24 2.35
N THR A 84 -16.79 -0.11 1.71
CA THR A 84 -17.78 0.90 1.34
C THR A 84 -17.54 1.37 -0.09
N GLN A 85 -18.60 1.63 -0.85
CA GLN A 85 -18.46 2.32 -2.13
C GLN A 85 -17.95 3.76 -1.92
N SER A 86 -17.11 4.26 -2.82
CA SER A 86 -16.70 5.67 -2.83
C SER A 86 -17.92 6.59 -2.97
N ARG A 87 -17.90 7.71 -2.23
CA ARG A 87 -18.93 8.76 -2.35
C ARG A 87 -19.02 9.39 -3.75
N TRP A 88 -17.96 9.23 -4.56
CA TRP A 88 -17.89 9.76 -5.92
C TRP A 88 -18.35 8.74 -6.97
N GLY A 89 -18.67 7.51 -6.58
CA GLY A 89 -19.16 6.47 -7.48
C GLY A 89 -18.12 5.92 -8.45
N ASP A 90 -16.84 6.12 -8.17
CA ASP A 90 -15.68 5.81 -9.04
C ASP A 90 -14.78 4.69 -8.48
N GLY A 91 -15.17 4.09 -7.36
CA GLY A 91 -14.36 3.05 -6.72
C GLY A 91 -14.97 2.46 -5.45
N VAL A 92 -14.22 1.56 -4.84
CA VAL A 92 -14.53 0.92 -3.55
C VAL A 92 -13.41 1.20 -2.57
N ILE A 93 -13.78 1.45 -1.31
CA ILE A 93 -12.87 1.73 -0.22
C ILE A 93 -12.80 0.49 0.66
N PHE A 94 -11.59 0.01 0.94
CA PHE A 94 -11.30 -1.06 1.89
C PHE A 94 -10.56 -0.46 3.08
N SER A 95 -11.11 -0.58 4.28
CA SER A 95 -10.64 0.10 5.49
C SER A 95 -10.51 -0.89 6.64
N GLY A 96 -9.32 -0.99 7.22
CA GLY A 96 -9.11 -1.82 8.40
C GLY A 96 -7.64 -2.13 8.69
N LEU A 97 -7.43 -3.04 9.64
CA LEU A 97 -6.11 -3.55 9.99
C LEU A 97 -5.63 -4.53 8.93
N MET A 98 -4.61 -4.14 8.16
CA MET A 98 -4.10 -4.98 7.08
C MET A 98 -2.64 -4.71 6.74
N GLY A 99 -1.88 -5.79 6.63
CA GLY A 99 -0.51 -5.79 6.14
C GLY A 99 -0.39 -5.83 4.61
N ILE A 100 0.83 -5.71 4.09
CA ILE A 100 1.10 -5.64 2.63
C ILE A 100 0.55 -6.85 1.89
N ARG A 101 0.65 -8.06 2.46
CA ARG A 101 0.14 -9.29 1.84
C ARG A 101 -1.38 -9.28 1.63
N HIS A 102 -2.11 -8.67 2.55
CA HIS A 102 -3.56 -8.52 2.43
C HIS A 102 -3.89 -7.51 1.33
N VAL A 103 -3.16 -6.39 1.28
CA VAL A 103 -3.29 -5.38 0.23
C VAL A 103 -3.01 -6.00 -1.14
N GLU A 104 -1.94 -6.76 -1.30
CA GLU A 104 -1.64 -7.48 -2.56
C GLU A 104 -2.77 -8.44 -2.96
N THR A 105 -3.35 -9.13 -1.98
CA THR A 105 -4.48 -10.05 -2.22
C THR A 105 -5.73 -9.29 -2.69
N ILE A 106 -6.05 -8.14 -2.10
CA ILE A 106 -7.15 -7.28 -2.55
C ILE A 106 -6.88 -6.75 -3.97
N CYS A 107 -5.66 -6.26 -4.22
CA CYS A 107 -5.23 -5.67 -5.48
C CYS A 107 -5.05 -6.68 -6.63
N SER A 108 -5.18 -7.98 -6.36
CA SER A 108 -5.09 -9.04 -7.37
C SER A 108 -6.33 -9.14 -8.27
N ASP A 109 -7.42 -8.44 -7.94
CA ASP A 109 -8.62 -8.40 -8.77
C ASP A 109 -8.29 -7.83 -10.17
N PRO A 110 -8.60 -8.57 -11.26
CA PRO A 110 -8.25 -8.18 -12.61
C PRO A 110 -8.96 -6.91 -13.10
N ASP A 111 -10.06 -6.51 -12.45
CA ASP A 111 -10.83 -5.32 -12.81
C ASP A 111 -10.33 -4.04 -12.16
N ILE A 112 -9.39 -4.16 -11.21
CA ILE A 112 -8.73 -3.01 -10.62
C ILE A 112 -7.77 -2.40 -11.64
N VAL A 113 -7.83 -1.08 -11.80
CA VAL A 113 -6.91 -0.31 -12.66
C VAL A 113 -5.92 0.53 -11.86
N ARG A 114 -6.29 0.95 -10.65
CA ARG A 114 -5.45 1.77 -9.79
C ARG A 114 -5.85 1.64 -8.34
N VAL A 115 -4.87 1.71 -7.44
CA VAL A 115 -5.07 1.72 -5.99
C VAL A 115 -4.21 2.82 -5.38
N THR A 116 -4.82 3.65 -4.53
CA THR A 116 -4.12 4.62 -3.68
C THR A 116 -4.70 4.51 -2.26
N GLY A 117 -4.27 5.35 -1.34
CA GLY A 117 -4.78 5.28 0.01
C GLY A 117 -3.91 5.94 1.06
N LYS A 118 -4.19 5.58 2.30
CA LYS A 118 -3.45 6.04 3.46
C LYS A 118 -3.17 4.85 4.37
N ALA A 119 -1.95 4.77 4.87
CA ALA A 119 -1.58 3.88 5.96
C ALA A 119 -1.26 4.72 7.20
N THR A 120 -1.63 4.23 8.37
CA THR A 120 -1.31 4.84 9.66
C THR A 120 -0.81 3.78 10.63
N PRO A 121 0.14 4.12 11.52
CA PRO A 121 0.51 3.22 12.59
C PRO A 121 -0.72 3.03 13.50
N GLN A 122 -0.94 1.80 13.96
CA GLN A 122 -1.93 1.55 15.00
C GLN A 122 -1.38 2.16 16.29
N HIS A 123 -1.93 3.29 16.72
CA HIS A 123 -1.71 3.85 18.06
C HIS A 123 -3.09 4.20 18.62
N ASN A 124 -3.44 3.56 19.74
CA ASN A 124 -4.42 4.08 20.69
C ASN A 124 -3.76 5.19 21.52
#